data_AF-A0A383BPX7-F1
#
_entry.id   AF-A0A383BPX7-F1
#
_cell.length_a   1.000
_cell.length_b   1.000
_cell.length_c   1.000
_cell.angle_alpha   90.00
_cell.angle_beta   90.00
_cell.angle_gamma   90.00
#
_symmetry.space_group_name_H-M   'P 1'
#
loop_
_entity.id
_entity.type
_entity.pdbx_description
1 polymer ?
#
loop_
_entity_poly.entity_id
_entity_poly.type
_entity_poly.pdbx_seq_one_letter_code
_entity_poly.pdbx_strand_id
1 'polypeptide(L)'
;MLTIFFISILLFFLGTGVWVAISMISVSAIGMMLFTSRPVGDAMATTIWGTSSSWTLTALPLFVWMGEILFRTKLSKNLFEGLSPWMQKLPGGLIHVNVVGCALFAAISGSSAATVATVGKMSIPELRKRKYPEKILLGSLAGSGTLGLLIPPSIILIIYGVTVQESIAKLFIAGILPGIMIAVIFMLYVVFWSL
;
A
#
# COMPACT_ATOMS: atom_id res chain seq x y z
N MET A 1 -22.75 23.28 18.11
CA MET A 1 -23.75 22.31 18.59
C MET A 1 -23.87 21.11 17.65
N LEU A 2 -24.12 21.30 16.33
CA LEU A 2 -24.18 20.19 15.36
C LEU A 2 -22.90 19.32 15.31
N THR A 3 -21.71 19.94 15.37
CA THR A 3 -20.44 19.19 15.30
C THR A 3 -20.29 18.22 16.46
N ILE A 4 -20.65 18.65 17.67
CA ILE A 4 -20.63 17.81 18.88
C ILE A 4 -21.65 16.67 18.73
N PHE A 5 -22.85 16.97 18.24
CA PHE A 5 -23.88 15.96 17.98
C PHE A 5 -23.41 14.87 17.01
N PHE A 6 -22.82 15.24 15.88
CA PHE A 6 -22.29 14.28 14.90
C PHE A 6 -21.13 13.45 15.46
N ILE A 7 -20.21 14.07 16.20
CA ILE A 7 -19.09 13.38 16.83
C ILE A 7 -19.59 12.39 17.89
N SER A 8 -20.58 12.77 18.71
CA SER A 8 -21.15 11.88 19.74
C SER A 8 -21.83 10.65 19.13
N ILE A 9 -22.61 10.81 18.05
CA ILE A 9 -23.24 9.68 17.35
C ILE A 9 -22.18 8.79 16.70
N LEU A 10 -21.16 9.39 16.08
CA LEU A 10 -20.06 8.64 15.48
C LEU A 10 -19.33 7.78 16.52
N LEU A 11 -18.98 8.37 17.67
CA LEU A 11 -18.31 7.67 18.77
C LEU A 11 -19.19 6.57 19.36
N PHE A 12 -20.51 6.78 19.44
CA PHE A 12 -21.45 5.75 19.85
C PHE A 12 -21.42 4.54 18.91
N PHE A 13 -21.54 4.77 17.59
CA PHE A 13 -21.49 3.68 16.60
C PHE A 13 -20.12 2.97 16.58
N LEU A 14 -19.01 3.71 16.65
CA LEU A 14 -17.68 3.10 16.75
C LEU A 14 -17.51 2.30 18.04
N GLY A 15 -18.11 2.75 19.15
CA GLY A 15 -18.12 2.03 20.43
C GLY A 15 -18.86 0.69 20.39
N THR A 16 -19.80 0.51 19.45
CA THR A 16 -20.48 -0.78 19.22
C THR A 16 -19.65 -1.77 18.40
N GLY A 17 -18.48 -1.36 17.88
CA GLY A 17 -17.61 -2.22 17.05
C GLY A 17 -18.11 -2.42 15.61
N VAL A 18 -19.12 -1.66 15.18
CA VAL A 18 -19.64 -1.72 13.81
C VAL A 18 -18.62 -1.14 12.82
N TRP A 19 -18.59 -1.69 11.61
CA TRP A 19 -17.66 -1.27 10.56
C TRP A 19 -17.75 0.25 10.29
N VAL A 20 -16.60 0.91 10.09
CA VAL A 20 -16.53 2.39 10.02
C VAL A 20 -17.42 2.95 8.90
N ALA A 21 -17.50 2.29 7.75
CA ALA A 21 -18.36 2.78 6.66
C ALA A 21 -19.85 2.76 7.03
N ILE A 22 -20.32 1.71 7.72
CA ILE A 22 -21.71 1.62 8.19
C ILE A 22 -21.97 2.71 9.23
N SER A 23 -21.01 2.97 10.11
CA SER A 23 -21.09 4.05 11.09
C SER A 23 -21.22 5.41 10.41
N MET A 24 -20.41 5.68 9.37
CA MET A 24 -20.46 6.93 8.60
C MET A 24 -21.79 7.11 7.85
N ILE A 25 -22.28 6.05 7.20
CA ILE A 25 -23.59 6.04 6.52
C ILE A 25 -24.71 6.34 7.53
N SER A 26 -24.67 5.71 8.71
CA SER A 26 -25.69 5.88 9.75
C SER A 26 -25.70 7.30 10.31
N VAL A 27 -24.52 7.86 10.62
CA VAL A 27 -24.37 9.25 11.09
C VAL A 27 -24.90 10.22 10.04
N SER A 28 -24.58 10.00 8.76
CA SER A 28 -25.07 10.81 7.64
C SER A 28 -26.59 10.73 7.50
N ALA A 29 -27.17 9.53 7.54
CA ALA A 29 -28.61 9.30 7.44
C ALA A 29 -29.38 9.98 8.58
N ILE A 30 -28.95 9.78 9.83
CA ILE A 30 -29.56 10.40 11.02
C ILE A 30 -29.46 11.93 10.94
N GLY A 31 -28.31 12.45 10.51
CA GLY A 31 -28.10 13.87 10.28
C GLY A 31 -29.10 14.46 9.29
N MET A 32 -29.26 13.80 8.14
CA MET A 32 -30.17 14.29 7.10
C MET A 32 -31.64 14.17 7.52
N MET A 33 -32.04 13.12 8.24
CA MET A 33 -33.41 12.96 8.73
C MET A 33 -33.82 14.06 9.72
N LEU A 34 -32.88 14.49 10.58
CA LEU A 34 -33.18 15.44 11.65
C LEU A 34 -33.03 16.90 11.23
N PHE A 35 -32.09 17.20 10.33
CA PHE A 35 -31.71 18.59 10.00
C PHE A 35 -32.08 19.01 8.58
N THR A 36 -32.73 18.16 7.77
CA THR A 36 -33.01 18.48 6.37
C THR A 36 -34.36 17.88 5.93
N SER A 37 -35.10 18.61 5.08
CA SER A 37 -36.38 18.17 4.50
C SER A 37 -36.23 17.40 3.18
N ARG A 38 -35.00 17.31 2.65
CA ARG A 38 -34.67 16.57 1.42
C ARG A 38 -34.82 15.05 1.66
N PRO A 39 -35.38 14.29 0.69
CA PRO A 39 -35.42 12.84 0.77
C PRO A 39 -34.02 12.24 0.99
N VAL A 40 -33.85 11.58 2.14
CA VAL A 40 -32.56 11.02 2.57
C VAL A 40 -32.09 9.94 1.60
N GLY A 41 -33.00 9.10 1.10
CA GLY A 41 -32.70 8.04 0.13
C GLY A 41 -32.05 8.57 -1.14
N ASP A 42 -32.68 9.54 -1.81
CA ASP A 42 -32.19 10.09 -3.09
C ASP A 42 -30.88 10.86 -2.90
N ALA A 43 -30.76 11.62 -1.81
CA ALA A 43 -29.54 12.36 -1.52
C ALA A 43 -28.36 11.44 -1.22
N MET A 44 -28.57 10.39 -0.40
CA MET A 44 -27.53 9.41 -0.12
C MET A 44 -27.17 8.60 -1.38
N ALA A 45 -28.16 8.17 -2.17
CA ALA A 45 -27.92 7.43 -3.40
C ALA A 45 -27.07 8.24 -4.39
N THR A 46 -27.38 9.53 -4.57
CA THR A 46 -26.60 10.41 -5.46
C THR A 46 -25.19 10.67 -4.94
N THR A 47 -24.99 10.86 -3.63
CA THR A 47 -23.65 11.02 -3.05
C THR A 47 -22.82 9.73 -3.14
N ILE A 48 -23.41 8.59 -2.83
CA ILE A 48 -22.74 7.27 -2.92
C ILE A 48 -22.36 7.01 -4.38
N TRP A 49 -23.30 7.18 -5.31
CA TRP A 49 -23.05 7.00 -6.74
C TRP A 49 -21.95 7.93 -7.26
N GLY A 50 -22.02 9.22 -6.94
CA GLY A 50 -21.01 10.20 -7.36
C GLY A 50 -19.60 9.89 -6.83
N THR A 51 -19.51 9.38 -5.59
CA THR A 51 -18.21 9.01 -4.99
C THR A 51 -17.67 7.70 -5.59
N SER A 52 -18.54 6.70 -5.82
CA SER A 52 -18.15 5.42 -6.42
C SER A 52 -17.80 5.53 -7.91
N SER A 53 -18.44 6.44 -8.64
CA SER A 53 -18.23 6.67 -10.07
C SER A 53 -17.14 7.71 -10.37
N SER A 54 -16.17 7.88 -9.46
CA SER A 54 -15.06 8.81 -9.67
C SER A 54 -14.12 8.31 -10.75
N TRP A 55 -13.78 9.19 -11.71
CA TRP A 55 -12.76 8.93 -12.74
C TRP A 55 -11.42 8.48 -12.13
N THR A 56 -11.13 8.97 -10.93
CA THR A 56 -9.92 8.64 -10.18
C THR A 56 -9.91 7.18 -9.71
N LEU A 57 -11.07 6.60 -9.39
CA LEU A 57 -11.20 5.18 -9.04
C LEU A 57 -11.04 4.26 -10.25
N THR A 58 -11.35 4.73 -11.46
CA THR A 58 -11.10 3.99 -12.71
C THR A 58 -9.62 3.68 -12.93
N ALA A 59 -8.72 4.50 -12.39
CA ALA A 59 -7.29 4.22 -12.44
C ALA A 59 -6.90 2.96 -11.65
N LEU A 60 -7.63 2.62 -10.59
CA LEU A 60 -7.29 1.52 -9.68
C LEU A 60 -7.35 0.14 -10.39
N PRO A 61 -8.41 -0.23 -11.13
CA PRO A 61 -8.41 -1.44 -11.97
C PRO A 61 -7.28 -1.47 -13.00
N LEU A 62 -6.95 -0.35 -13.64
CA LEU A 62 -5.87 -0.28 -14.63
C LEU A 62 -4.49 -0.53 -14.00
N PHE A 63 -4.24 0.02 -12.81
CA PHE A 63 -3.00 -0.25 -12.06
C PHE A 63 -2.91 -1.70 -11.58
N VAL A 64 -4.02 -2.27 -11.11
CA VAL A 64 -4.08 -3.71 -10.75
C VAL A 64 -3.80 -4.57 -11.98
N TRP A 65 -4.39 -4.24 -13.13
CA TRP A 65 -4.19 -4.99 -14.36
C TRP A 65 -2.76 -4.89 -14.89
N MET A 66 -2.17 -3.69 -14.87
CA MET A 66 -0.76 -3.47 -15.21
C MET A 66 0.16 -4.29 -14.29
N GLY A 67 -0.10 -4.27 -12.97
CA GLY A 67 0.63 -5.08 -11.99
C GLY A 67 0.55 -6.58 -12.29
N GLU A 68 -0.64 -7.08 -12.66
CA GLU A 68 -0.84 -8.49 -13.02
C GLU A 68 -0.13 -8.87 -14.33
N ILE A 69 -0.11 -8.00 -15.35
CA ILE A 69 0.67 -8.21 -16.58
C ILE A 69 2.17 -8.31 -16.24
N LEU A 70 2.67 -7.38 -15.43
CA LEU A 70 4.07 -7.35 -15.02
C LEU A 70 4.44 -8.56 -14.14
N PHE A 71 3.51 -9.09 -13.35
CA PHE A 71 3.67 -10.32 -12.59
C PHE A 71 3.72 -11.56 -13.48
N ARG A 72 2.88 -11.63 -14.53
CA ARG A 72 2.84 -12.77 -15.45
C ARG A 72 3.97 -12.77 -16.47
N THR A 73 4.50 -11.60 -16.81
CA THR A 73 5.73 -11.50 -17.59
C THR A 73 6.91 -11.87 -16.69
N LYS A 74 7.89 -12.64 -17.19
CA LYS A 74 9.10 -13.02 -16.43
C LYS A 74 10.00 -11.82 -16.03
N LEU A 75 9.50 -10.59 -16.19
CA LEU A 75 10.19 -9.35 -15.88
C LEU A 75 10.68 -9.32 -14.44
N SER A 76 9.86 -9.76 -13.48
CA SER A 76 10.22 -9.76 -12.06
C SER A 76 11.40 -10.67 -11.76
N LYS A 77 11.45 -11.84 -12.43
CA LYS A 77 12.55 -12.79 -12.31
C LYS A 77 13.83 -12.23 -12.94
N ASN A 78 13.73 -11.67 -14.14
CA ASN A 78 14.88 -11.10 -14.86
C ASN A 78 15.45 -9.89 -14.11
N LEU A 79 14.60 -9.06 -13.50
CA LEU A 79 15.03 -7.91 -12.70
C LEU A 79 15.82 -8.37 -11.47
N PHE A 80 15.34 -9.40 -10.77
CA PHE A 80 16.01 -9.98 -9.61
C PHE A 80 17.37 -10.62 -9.95
N GLU A 81 17.42 -11.38 -11.06
CA GLU A 81 18.67 -11.97 -11.57
C GLU A 81 19.67 -10.87 -11.97
N GLY A 82 19.20 -9.76 -12.55
CA GLY A 82 20.05 -8.62 -12.91
C GLY A 82 20.58 -7.81 -11.71
N LEU A 83 19.84 -7.77 -10.60
CA LEU A 83 20.25 -7.04 -9.38
C LEU A 83 21.22 -7.82 -8.51
N SER A 84 21.15 -9.15 -8.54
CA SER A 84 21.95 -10.04 -7.69
C SER A 84 23.47 -9.77 -7.78
N PRO A 85 24.09 -9.55 -8.96
CA PRO A 85 25.53 -9.26 -9.08
C PRO A 85 25.95 -7.93 -8.46
N TRP A 86 25.06 -6.93 -8.46
CA TRP A 86 25.35 -5.61 -7.90
C TRP A 86 25.30 -5.63 -6.38
N MET A 87 24.33 -6.37 -5.82
CA MET A 87 24.11 -6.42 -4.38
C MET A 87 25.09 -7.35 -3.65
N GLN A 88 25.67 -8.36 -4.33
CA GLN A 88 26.68 -9.24 -3.74
C GLN A 88 27.94 -8.50 -3.25
N LYS A 89 28.26 -7.32 -3.81
CA LYS A 89 29.44 -6.53 -3.45
C LYS A 89 29.26 -5.72 -2.16
N LEU A 90 28.04 -5.62 -1.63
CA LEU A 90 27.75 -4.85 -0.43
C LEU A 90 27.89 -5.71 0.84
N PRO A 91 28.37 -5.13 1.97
CA PRO A 91 28.32 -5.79 3.27
C PRO A 91 26.86 -6.17 3.62
N GLY A 92 26.61 -7.44 3.91
CA GLY A 92 25.26 -8.02 4.06
C GLY A 92 24.79 -8.84 2.86
N GLY A 93 25.57 -8.81 1.76
CA GLY A 93 25.45 -9.71 0.63
C GLY A 93 24.07 -9.70 0.00
N LEU A 94 23.49 -10.90 -0.19
CA LEU A 94 22.25 -11.05 -0.94
C LEU A 94 20.98 -10.66 -0.18
N ILE A 95 21.06 -10.35 1.12
CA ILE A 95 19.90 -9.87 1.88
C ILE A 95 19.39 -8.54 1.30
N HIS A 96 20.27 -7.71 0.74
CA HIS A 96 19.89 -6.47 0.05
C HIS A 96 18.96 -6.70 -1.14
N VAL A 97 18.99 -7.88 -1.75
CA VAL A 97 18.08 -8.20 -2.86
C VAL A 97 16.63 -8.29 -2.38
N ASN A 98 16.36 -8.62 -1.11
CA ASN A 98 15.01 -8.49 -0.54
C ASN A 98 14.56 -7.03 -0.47
N VAL A 99 15.47 -6.11 -0.10
CA VAL A 99 15.12 -4.70 0.05
C VAL A 99 14.90 -4.05 -1.31
N VAL A 100 15.88 -4.17 -2.20
CA VAL A 100 15.85 -3.57 -3.54
C VAL A 100 14.81 -4.27 -4.42
N GLY A 101 14.72 -5.60 -4.35
CA GLY A 101 13.71 -6.37 -5.07
C GLY A 101 12.29 -5.99 -4.66
N CYS A 102 12.02 -5.88 -3.36
CA CYS A 102 10.71 -5.39 -2.89
C CYS A 102 10.48 -3.93 -3.28
N ALA A 103 11.48 -3.05 -3.23
CA ALA A 103 11.31 -1.65 -3.60
C ALA A 103 10.97 -1.46 -5.09
N LEU A 104 11.64 -2.19 -5.98
CA LEU A 104 11.39 -2.14 -7.41
C LEU A 104 10.07 -2.81 -7.79
N PHE A 105 9.76 -3.95 -7.17
CA PHE A 105 8.50 -4.63 -7.43
C PHE A 105 7.31 -3.88 -6.81
N ALA A 106 7.51 -3.19 -5.68
CA ALA A 106 6.58 -2.22 -5.13
C ALA A 106 6.26 -1.11 -6.13
N ALA A 107 7.29 -0.55 -6.78
CA ALA A 107 7.17 0.46 -7.83
C ALA A 107 6.49 -0.03 -9.12
N ILE A 108 6.08 -1.29 -9.16
CA ILE A 108 5.41 -1.92 -10.30
C ILE A 108 4.01 -2.39 -9.92
N SER A 109 3.92 -3.14 -8.81
CA SER A 109 2.70 -3.82 -8.38
C SER A 109 1.79 -2.97 -7.51
N GLY A 110 2.33 -1.98 -6.79
CA GLY A 110 1.56 -1.14 -5.86
C GLY A 110 0.84 -1.88 -4.73
N SER A 111 1.26 -3.12 -4.45
CA SER A 111 0.67 -4.02 -3.45
C SER A 111 1.76 -4.71 -2.64
N SER A 112 1.75 -4.49 -1.32
CA SER A 112 2.69 -5.13 -0.40
C SER A 112 2.55 -6.65 -0.37
N ALA A 113 1.32 -7.18 -0.38
CA ALA A 113 1.07 -8.61 -0.33
C ALA A 113 1.59 -9.32 -1.60
N ALA A 114 1.32 -8.75 -2.77
CA ALA A 114 1.81 -9.28 -4.05
C ALA A 114 3.35 -9.20 -4.13
N THR A 115 3.93 -8.12 -3.61
CA THR A 115 5.39 -7.93 -3.56
C THR A 115 6.07 -9.01 -2.73
N VAL A 116 5.62 -9.24 -1.50
CA VAL A 116 6.18 -10.28 -0.63
C VAL A 116 6.01 -11.67 -1.23
N ALA A 117 4.84 -11.97 -1.81
CA ALA A 117 4.57 -13.26 -2.42
C ALA A 117 5.49 -13.55 -3.63
N THR A 118 5.83 -12.52 -4.42
CA THR A 118 6.65 -12.66 -5.62
C THR A 118 8.13 -12.72 -5.28
N VAL A 119 8.62 -11.71 -4.54
CA VAL A 119 10.03 -11.62 -4.16
C VAL A 119 10.41 -12.78 -3.24
N GLY A 120 9.55 -13.12 -2.28
CA GLY A 120 9.78 -14.22 -1.36
C GLY A 120 9.89 -15.59 -2.04
N LYS A 121 9.06 -15.87 -3.05
CA LYS A 121 9.16 -17.13 -3.82
C LYS A 121 10.52 -17.31 -4.50
N MET A 122 11.19 -16.20 -4.85
CA MET A 122 12.50 -16.23 -5.52
C MET A 122 13.65 -16.14 -4.52
N SER A 123 13.57 -15.25 -3.53
CA SER A 123 14.68 -14.94 -2.63
C SER A 123 14.85 -15.95 -1.49
N ILE A 124 13.77 -16.46 -0.90
CA ILE A 124 13.82 -17.43 0.20
C ILE A 124 14.62 -18.69 -0.18
N PRO A 125 14.32 -19.40 -1.29
CA PRO A 125 15.08 -20.60 -1.63
C PRO A 125 16.55 -20.31 -1.94
N GLU A 126 16.86 -19.17 -2.57
CA GLU A 126 18.24 -18.79 -2.92
C GLU A 126 19.07 -18.43 -1.68
N LEU A 127 18.50 -17.65 -0.77
CA LEU A 127 19.17 -17.26 0.48
C LEU A 127 19.33 -18.45 1.45
N ARG A 128 18.36 -19.37 1.50
CA ARG A 128 18.48 -20.62 2.29
C ARG A 128 19.59 -21.52 1.75
N LYS A 129 19.72 -21.69 0.42
CA LYS A 129 20.82 -22.46 -0.19
C LYS A 129 22.20 -21.93 0.22
N ARG A 130 22.31 -20.61 0.38
CA ARG A 130 23.54 -19.92 0.81
C ARG A 130 23.70 -19.82 2.33
N LYS A 131 22.85 -20.52 3.11
CA LYS A 131 22.90 -20.63 4.57
C LYS A 131 22.76 -19.30 5.32
N TYR A 132 22.00 -18.34 4.78
CA TYR A 132 21.66 -17.13 5.54
C TYR A 132 20.71 -17.44 6.72
N PRO A 133 20.82 -16.74 7.86
CA PRO A 133 19.93 -16.96 9.00
C PRO A 133 18.46 -16.71 8.67
N GLU A 134 17.57 -17.61 9.08
CA GLU A 134 16.12 -17.55 8.81
C GLU A 134 15.49 -16.22 9.30
N LYS A 135 15.93 -15.74 10.47
CA LYS A 135 15.39 -14.54 11.12
C LYS A 135 15.60 -13.26 10.29
N ILE A 136 16.81 -13.04 9.77
CA ILE A 136 17.10 -11.86 8.94
C ILE A 136 16.50 -11.99 7.55
N LEU A 137 16.45 -13.21 7.00
CA LEU A 137 15.85 -13.51 5.71
C LEU A 137 14.35 -13.17 5.70
N LEU A 138 13.60 -13.67 6.68
CA LEU A 138 12.17 -13.40 6.79
C LEU A 138 11.89 -11.96 7.25
N GLY A 139 12.68 -11.45 8.21
CA GLY A 139 12.53 -10.09 8.71
C GLY A 139 12.78 -9.02 7.65
N SER A 140 13.85 -9.16 6.85
CA SER A 140 14.15 -8.24 5.75
C SER A 140 13.06 -8.26 4.68
N LEU A 141 12.55 -9.45 4.31
CA LEU A 141 11.49 -9.59 3.32
C LEU A 141 10.16 -9.00 3.82
N ALA A 142 9.77 -9.30 5.06
CA ALA A 142 8.53 -8.80 5.65
C ALA A 142 8.58 -7.27 5.83
N GLY A 143 9.73 -6.74 6.28
CA GLY A 143 9.97 -5.30 6.42
C GLY A 143 9.95 -4.59 5.08
N SER A 144 10.77 -5.03 4.12
CA SER A 144 10.87 -4.39 2.80
C SER A 144 9.61 -4.53 1.96
N GLY A 145 8.81 -5.57 2.17
CA GLY A 145 7.51 -5.75 1.52
C GLY A 145 6.52 -4.62 1.81
N THR A 146 6.68 -3.93 2.94
CA THR A 146 5.86 -2.75 3.26
C THR A 146 6.13 -1.57 2.35
N LEU A 147 7.29 -1.50 1.67
CA LEU A 147 7.59 -0.42 0.72
C LEU A 147 6.56 -0.32 -0.43
N GLY A 148 5.83 -1.43 -0.70
CA GLY A 148 4.67 -1.50 -1.60
C GLY A 148 3.58 -0.45 -1.36
N LEU A 149 3.46 0.07 -0.13
CA LEU A 149 2.47 1.10 0.18
C LEU A 149 2.92 2.52 -0.17
N LEU A 150 4.23 2.78 -0.24
CA LEU A 150 4.79 4.12 -0.43
C LEU A 150 5.33 4.37 -1.84
N ILE A 151 6.00 3.39 -2.43
CA ILE A 151 6.70 3.59 -3.71
C ILE A 151 5.68 3.57 -4.85
N PRO A 152 5.54 4.65 -5.65
CA PRO A 152 4.55 4.71 -6.72
C PRO A 152 4.84 3.73 -7.87
N PRO A 153 3.79 3.19 -8.53
CA PRO A 153 2.37 3.40 -8.28
C PRO A 153 1.89 2.56 -7.07
N SER A 154 1.10 3.15 -6.18
CA SER A 154 0.60 2.49 -4.96
C SER A 154 -0.92 2.53 -4.91
N ILE A 155 -1.56 1.36 -4.80
CA ILE A 155 -3.02 1.22 -4.69
C ILE A 155 -3.52 1.94 -3.43
N ILE A 156 -2.75 1.84 -2.34
CA ILE A 156 -3.10 2.47 -1.05
C ILE A 156 -3.07 3.99 -1.17
N LEU A 157 -2.08 4.57 -1.84
CA LEU A 157 -2.02 6.02 -2.06
C LEU A 157 -3.16 6.52 -2.97
N ILE A 158 -3.62 5.71 -3.93
CA ILE A 158 -4.79 6.04 -4.76
C ILE A 158 -6.04 6.11 -3.89
N ILE A 159 -6.31 5.07 -3.09
CA ILE A 159 -7.48 5.03 -2.20
C ILE A 159 -7.42 6.18 -1.20
N TYR A 160 -6.24 6.43 -0.61
CA TYR A 160 -6.04 7.56 0.30
C TYR A 160 -6.34 8.89 -0.39
N GLY A 161 -5.74 9.15 -1.56
CA GLY A 161 -5.95 10.39 -2.32
C GLY A 161 -7.40 10.64 -2.69
N VAL A 162 -8.13 9.59 -3.11
CA VAL A 162 -9.58 9.69 -3.35
C VAL A 162 -10.35 10.04 -2.07
N THR A 163 -9.96 9.45 -0.93
CA THR A 163 -10.64 9.64 0.36
C THR A 163 -10.45 11.05 0.91
N VAL A 164 -9.23 11.60 0.85
CA VAL A 164 -8.94 12.98 1.29
C VAL A 164 -9.13 14.03 0.20
N GLN A 165 -9.64 13.64 -0.98
CA GLN A 165 -9.85 14.52 -2.13
C GLN A 165 -8.58 15.27 -2.58
N GLU A 166 -7.43 14.61 -2.44
CA GLU A 166 -6.12 15.15 -2.81
C GLU A 166 -5.66 14.65 -4.17
N SER A 167 -4.75 15.40 -4.79
CA SER A 167 -4.18 15.01 -6.08
C SER A 167 -3.30 13.77 -5.94
N ILE A 168 -3.68 12.69 -6.62
CA ILE A 168 -2.89 11.44 -6.66
C ILE A 168 -1.48 11.68 -7.20
N ALA A 169 -1.34 12.51 -8.23
CA ALA A 169 -0.03 12.84 -8.78
C ALA A 169 0.88 13.49 -7.73
N LYS A 170 0.34 14.42 -6.92
CA LYS A 170 1.09 15.03 -5.81
C LYS A 170 1.45 13.99 -4.74
N LEU A 171 0.53 13.11 -4.38
CA LEU A 171 0.78 12.04 -3.41
C LEU A 171 1.85 11.06 -3.90
N PHE A 172 1.86 10.72 -5.19
CA PHE A 172 2.89 9.86 -5.77
C PHE A 172 4.27 10.53 -5.70
N ILE A 173 4.37 11.79 -6.11
CA ILE A 173 5.63 12.55 -6.02
C ILE A 173 6.09 12.65 -4.56
N ALA A 174 5.16 12.94 -3.64
CA ALA A 174 5.43 13.01 -2.21
C ALA A 174 5.86 11.66 -1.61
N GLY A 175 5.41 10.53 -2.17
CA GLY A 175 5.76 9.18 -1.72
C GLY A 175 7.16 8.71 -2.14
N ILE A 176 7.74 9.30 -3.19
CA ILE A 176 9.08 8.90 -3.70
C ILE A 176 10.15 9.12 -2.64
N LEU A 177 10.23 10.31 -2.07
CA LEU A 177 11.24 10.66 -1.07
C LEU A 177 11.21 9.75 0.17
N PRO A 178 10.06 9.57 0.87
CA PRO A 178 10.00 8.66 2.01
C PRO A 178 10.20 7.19 1.61
N GLY A 179 9.74 6.78 0.43
CA GLY A 179 9.93 5.42 -0.06
C GLY A 179 11.41 5.06 -0.25
N ILE A 180 12.16 5.94 -0.91
CA ILE A 180 13.62 5.79 -1.08
C ILE A 180 14.32 5.87 0.28
N MET A 181 13.94 6.82 1.13
CA MET A 181 14.53 6.99 2.46
C MET A 181 14.41 5.71 3.29
N ILE A 182 13.22 5.09 3.37
CA ILE A 182 13.02 3.84 4.12
C ILE A 182 13.78 2.68 3.47
N ALA A 183 13.81 2.60 2.14
CA ALA A 183 14.61 1.58 1.45
C ALA A 183 16.10 1.70 1.80
N VAL A 184 16.65 2.92 1.83
CA VAL A 184 18.03 3.18 2.25
C VAL A 184 18.25 2.82 3.72
N ILE A 185 17.33 3.17 4.62
CA ILE A 185 17.41 2.82 6.04
C ILE A 185 17.43 1.29 6.22
N PHE A 186 16.59 0.54 5.48
CA PHE A 186 16.61 -0.92 5.52
C PHE A 186 17.92 -1.50 4.98
N MET A 187 18.48 -0.94 3.91
CA MET A 187 19.80 -1.36 3.43
C MET A 187 20.88 -1.06 4.48
N LEU A 188 20.90 0.12 5.09
CA LEU A 188 21.85 0.44 6.16
C LEU A 188 21.73 -0.51 7.35
N TYR A 189 20.52 -0.86 7.76
CA TYR A 189 20.29 -1.85 8.80
C TYR A 189 20.91 -3.21 8.46
N VAL A 190 20.76 -3.68 7.22
CA VAL A 190 21.36 -4.93 6.74
C VAL A 190 22.89 -4.84 6.73
N VAL A 191 23.46 -3.68 6.38
CA VAL A 191 24.91 -3.43 6.46
C VAL A 191 25.40 -3.54 7.91
N PHE A 192 24.78 -2.80 8.83
CA PHE A 192 25.14 -2.82 10.26
C PHE A 192 24.99 -4.19 10.90
N TRP A 193 24.02 -4.98 10.48
CA TRP A 193 23.85 -6.35 10.95
C TRP A 193 24.97 -7.30 10.47
N SER A 194 25.60 -6.99 9.33
CA SER A 194 26.61 -7.84 8.70
C SER A 194 28.06 -7.54 9.10
N LEU A 195 28.30 -6.37 9.69
CA LEU A 195 29.57 -5.93 10.27
C LEU A 195 29.80 -6.61 11.62
#